data_AF-A0A9Q9MRN3-F1
#
_entry.id   AF-A0A9Q9MRN3-F1
#
_cell.length_a   1.000
_cell.length_b   1.000
_cell.length_c   1.000
_cell.angle_alpha   90.00
_cell.angle_beta   90.00
_cell.angle_gamma   90.00
#
_symmetry.space_group_name_H-M   'P 1'
#
loop_
_entity.id
_entity.type
_entity.pdbx_description
1 polymer ?
#
loop_
_entity_poly.entity_id
_entity_poly.type
_entity_poly.pdbx_seq_one_letter_code
_entity_poly.pdbx_strand_id
1 'polypeptide(L)'
;MTTTSPLHLMELFAERAAAGDVEALLAVHEPDAVFEPQSGTVLRGTAQIREALTGFAAMRPTIEYTGEAGRVIVDDIALVSNTWTMTGHLPARASTATAG
;
A
#
# COMPACT_ATOMS: atom_id res chain seq x y z
N MET A 1 12.51 -18.50 14.44
CA MET A 1 12.39 -18.64 12.98
C MET A 1 10.99 -18.20 12.59
N THR A 2 10.84 -16.96 12.13
CA THR A 2 9.61 -16.49 11.48
C THR A 2 10.05 -15.91 10.15
N THR A 3 10.36 -16.79 9.21
CA THR A 3 10.60 -16.40 7.82
C THR A 3 9.25 -16.04 7.22
N THR A 4 8.79 -14.82 7.46
CA THR A 4 7.77 -14.21 6.62
C THR A 4 8.42 -14.04 5.25
N SER A 5 7.95 -14.78 4.25
CA SER A 5 8.40 -14.59 2.87
C SER A 5 8.16 -13.13 2.48
N PRO A 6 9.09 -12.45 1.80
CA PRO A 6 8.85 -11.10 1.28
C PRO A 6 7.58 -11.00 0.41
N LEU A 7 7.19 -12.10 -0.24
CA LEU A 7 5.94 -12.18 -1.01
C LEU A 7 4.70 -12.20 -0.12
N HIS A 8 4.78 -12.86 1.04
CA HIS A 8 3.70 -12.85 2.02
C HIS A 8 3.41 -11.43 2.51
N LEU A 9 4.44 -10.59 2.64
CA LEU A 9 4.25 -9.17 3.00
C LEU A 9 3.37 -8.43 1.99
N MET A 10 3.53 -8.74 0.71
CA MET A 10 2.74 -8.14 -0.37
C MET A 10 1.28 -8.60 -0.32
N GLU A 11 1.04 -9.90 -0.15
CA GLU A 11 -0.31 -10.47 0.03
C GLU A 11 -1.02 -9.80 1.22
N LEU A 12 -0.31 -9.70 2.36
CA LEU A 12 -0.80 -9.06 3.56
C LEU A 12 -1.08 -7.56 3.36
N PHE A 13 -0.27 -6.86 2.57
CA PHE A 13 -0.53 -5.47 2.20
C PHE A 13 -1.84 -5.35 1.39
N ALA A 14 -2.05 -6.22 0.40
CA ALA A 14 -3.26 -6.23 -0.40
C ALA A 14 -4.51 -6.53 0.44
N GLU A 15 -4.44 -7.49 1.36
CA GLU A 15 -5.53 -7.82 2.29
C GLU A 15 -5.91 -6.62 3.18
N ARG A 16 -4.91 -5.97 3.77
CA ARG A 16 -5.12 -4.80 4.64
C ARG A 16 -5.67 -3.60 3.87
N ALA A 17 -5.24 -3.43 2.62
CA ALA A 17 -5.78 -2.41 1.72
C ALA A 17 -7.26 -2.64 1.41
N ALA A 18 -7.65 -3.87 1.08
CA ALA A 18 -9.04 -4.23 0.83
C ALA A 18 -9.93 -4.10 2.10
N ALA A 19 -9.34 -4.30 3.28
CA ALA A 19 -9.99 -4.06 4.56
C ALA A 19 -10.16 -2.56 4.89
N GLY A 20 -9.40 -1.68 4.23
CA GLY A 20 -9.36 -0.25 4.55
C GLY A 20 -8.61 0.05 5.86
N ASP A 21 -7.71 -0.83 6.29
CA ASP A 21 -7.02 -0.73 7.58
C ASP A 21 -5.71 0.07 7.46
N VAL A 22 -5.80 1.38 7.72
CA VAL A 22 -4.67 2.31 7.61
C VAL A 22 -3.55 1.98 8.58
N GLU A 23 -3.87 1.63 9.83
CA GLU A 23 -2.84 1.39 10.84
C GLU A 23 -2.12 0.06 10.56
N ALA A 24 -2.84 -0.97 10.09
CA ALA A 24 -2.20 -2.21 9.65
C ALA A 24 -1.33 -2.01 8.39
N LEU A 25 -1.74 -1.16 7.45
CA LEU A 25 -0.89 -0.81 6.29
C LEU A 25 0.35 -0.02 6.71
N LEU A 26 0.23 0.88 7.69
CA LEU A 26 1.36 1.63 8.19
C LEU A 26 2.35 0.74 8.95
N ALA A 27 1.86 -0.28 9.67
CA ALA A 27 2.67 -1.20 10.47
C ALA A 27 3.65 -2.08 9.66
N VAL A 28 3.52 -2.17 8.33
CA VAL A 28 4.53 -2.87 7.49
C VAL A 28 5.68 -1.97 7.05
N HIS A 29 5.63 -0.67 7.37
CA HIS A 29 6.66 0.29 7.02
C HIS A 29 7.58 0.55 8.21
N GLU A 30 8.87 0.66 7.93
CA GLU A 30 9.84 1.20 8.90
C GLU A 30 9.53 2.68 9.22
N PRO A 31 9.91 3.18 10.41
CA PRO A 31 9.62 4.55 10.84
C PRO A 31 10.06 5.64 9.85
N ASP A 32 11.21 5.43 9.21
CA ASP A 32 11.85 6.34 8.26
C ASP A 32 11.70 5.88 6.79
N ALA A 33 10.74 5.00 6.52
CA ALA A 33 10.51 4.48 5.17
C ALA A 33 10.25 5.60 4.15
N VAL A 34 10.57 5.29 2.89
CA VAL A 34 10.20 6.09 1.73
C VAL A 34 9.09 5.36 0.99
N PHE A 35 8.00 6.06 0.71
CA PHE A 35 6.88 5.55 -0.06
C PHE A 35 6.65 6.42 -1.28
N GLU A 36 6.65 5.80 -2.46
CA GLU A 36 6.44 6.45 -3.74
C GLU A 36 5.20 5.84 -4.43
N PRO A 37 3.98 6.32 -4.09
CA PRO A 37 2.74 5.76 -4.65
C PRO A 37 2.56 6.05 -6.14
N GLN A 38 3.25 7.07 -6.65
CA GLN A 38 3.31 7.45 -8.05
C GLN A 38 4.69 8.03 -8.35
N SER A 39 5.21 7.79 -9.55
CA SER A 39 6.54 8.27 -9.95
C SER A 39 6.70 9.77 -9.70
N GLY A 40 7.75 10.14 -8.96
CA GLY A 40 8.09 11.50 -8.60
C GLY A 40 7.43 12.02 -7.31
N THR A 41 6.50 11.30 -6.70
CA THR A 41 5.91 11.67 -5.39
C THR A 41 6.61 10.90 -4.27
N VAL A 42 7.63 11.50 -3.69
CA VAL A 42 8.43 10.88 -2.62
C VAL A 42 7.90 11.30 -1.25
N LEU A 43 7.30 10.36 -0.52
CA LEU A 43 6.83 10.55 0.85
C LEU A 43 7.82 9.91 1.83
N ARG A 44 8.13 10.61 2.92
CA ARG A 44 9.14 10.21 3.90
C ARG A 44 8.56 10.12 5.30
N GLY A 45 8.82 9.00 5.94
CA GLY A 45 8.44 8.72 7.31
C GLY A 45 6.95 8.49 7.50
N THR A 46 6.61 7.90 8.64
CA THR A 46 5.25 7.43 8.95
C THR A 46 4.15 8.48 8.82
N ALA A 47 4.43 9.76 9.12
CA ALA A 47 3.43 10.82 9.06
C ALA A 47 2.91 11.07 7.62
N GLN A 48 3.83 11.24 6.66
CA GLN A 48 3.47 11.48 5.25
C GLN A 48 2.87 10.22 4.62
N ILE A 49 3.41 9.05 4.99
CA ILE A 49 2.91 7.76 4.51
C ILE A 49 1.47 7.54 5.00
N ARG A 50 1.17 7.81 6.28
CA ARG A 50 -0.18 7.65 6.84
C ARG A 50 -1.22 8.46 6.07
N GLU A 51 -0.92 9.71 5.70
CA GLU A 51 -1.84 10.56 4.95
C GLU A 51 -2.19 9.93 3.58
N ALA A 52 -1.18 9.48 2.83
CA ALA A 52 -1.39 8.81 1.56
C ALA A 52 -2.15 7.48 1.72
N LEU A 53 -1.77 6.66 2.71
CA LEU A 53 -2.45 5.40 3.00
C LEU A 53 -3.90 5.60 3.44
N THR A 54 -4.25 6.73 4.06
CA THR A 54 -5.63 7.05 4.44
C THR A 54 -6.53 7.20 3.21
N GLY A 55 -6.08 7.97 2.21
CA GLY A 55 -6.82 8.10 0.94
C GLY A 55 -6.87 6.79 0.16
N PHE A 56 -5.77 6.04 0.18
CA PHE A 56 -5.68 4.72 -0.45
C PHE A 56 -6.65 3.70 0.15
N ALA A 57 -6.64 3.56 1.48
CA ALA A 57 -7.48 2.63 2.23
C ALA A 57 -8.97 2.99 2.14
N ALA A 58 -9.32 4.27 2.01
CA ALA A 58 -10.70 4.71 1.83
C ALA A 58 -11.34 4.16 0.53
N MET A 59 -10.54 3.88 -0.50
CA MET A 59 -11.01 3.25 -1.74
C MET A 59 -11.30 1.74 -1.58
N ARG A 60 -10.77 1.13 -0.50
CA ARG A 60 -10.78 -0.33 -0.25
C ARG A 60 -10.39 -1.12 -1.51
N PRO A 61 -9.20 -0.86 -2.07
CA PRO A 61 -8.84 -1.38 -3.37
C PRO A 61 -8.67 -2.90 -3.34
N THR A 62 -8.95 -3.53 -4.47
CA THR A 62 -8.53 -4.90 -4.75
C THR A 62 -7.24 -4.84 -5.56
N ILE A 63 -6.16 -5.41 -5.01
CA ILE A 63 -4.85 -5.50 -5.65
C ILE A 63 -4.63 -6.94 -6.10
N GLU A 64 -4.26 -7.13 -7.35
CA GLU A 64 -3.95 -8.44 -7.93
C GLU A 64 -2.51 -8.44 -8.45
N TYR A 65 -1.69 -9.33 -7.90
CA TYR A 65 -0.32 -9.53 -8.35
C TYR A 65 -0.30 -10.42 -9.59
N THR A 66 0.40 -10.00 -10.64
CA THR A 66 0.44 -10.70 -11.94
C THR A 66 1.87 -11.09 -12.32
N GLY A 67 2.01 -12.27 -12.92
CA GLY A 67 3.31 -12.82 -13.30
C GLY A 67 4.13 -13.32 -12.11
N GLU A 68 5.41 -13.62 -12.37
CA GLU A 68 6.36 -14.03 -11.33
C GLU A 68 7.06 -12.80 -10.73
N ALA A 69 7.10 -12.71 -9.40
CA ALA A 69 7.82 -11.66 -8.69
C ALA A 69 9.34 -11.97 -8.65
N GLY A 70 10.14 -11.02 -9.11
CA GLY A 70 11.59 -11.03 -8.94
C GLY A 70 11.97 -10.75 -7.48
N ARG A 71 12.94 -11.49 -6.96
CA ARG A 71 13.44 -11.31 -5.59
C ARG A 71 14.96 -11.48 -5.53
N VAL A 72 15.62 -10.60 -4.79
CA VAL A 72 17.04 -10.73 -4.42
C VAL A 72 17.11 -10.58 -2.91
N ILE A 73 17.74 -11.55 -2.24
CA ILE A 73 17.80 -11.61 -0.77
C ILE A 73 19.25 -11.67 -0.35
N VAL A 74 19.64 -10.81 0.58
CA VAL A 74 20.94 -10.81 1.24
C VAL A 74 20.69 -10.64 2.73
N ASP A 75 21.10 -11.64 3.51
CA ASP A 75 20.90 -11.71 4.95
C ASP A 75 19.44 -11.46 5.35
N ASP A 76 19.15 -10.32 5.99
CA ASP A 76 17.83 -9.90 6.47
C ASP A 76 17.11 -8.93 5.54
N ILE A 77 17.71 -8.56 4.41
CA ILE A 77 17.14 -7.62 3.44
C ILE A 77 16.70 -8.36 2.16
N ALA A 78 15.50 -8.05 1.70
CA ALA A 78 14.97 -8.51 0.42
C ALA A 78 14.56 -7.33 -0.46
N LEU A 79 15.02 -7.33 -1.72
CA LEU A 79 14.46 -6.49 -2.78
C LEU A 79 13.46 -7.31 -3.58
N VAL A 80 12.22 -6.81 -3.68
CA VAL A 80 11.15 -7.46 -4.43
C VAL A 80 10.70 -6.53 -5.55
N SER A 81 10.48 -7.09 -6.73
CA SER A 81 9.91 -6.40 -7.89
C SER A 81 8.84 -7.28 -8.52
N ASN A 82 7.69 -6.71 -8.82
CA ASN A 82 6.52 -7.44 -9.28
C ASN A 82 5.63 -6.55 -10.15
N THR A 83 4.75 -7.18 -10.90
CA THR A 83 3.67 -6.51 -11.63
C THR A 83 2.37 -6.69 -10.86
N TRP A 84 1.52 -5.68 -10.85
CA TRP A 84 0.20 -5.76 -10.24
C TRP A 84 -0.80 -4.89 -10.98
N THR A 85 -2.07 -5.23 -10.81
CA THR A 85 -3.21 -4.43 -11.22
C THR A 85 -4.03 -4.09 -9.98
N MET A 86 -4.78 -2.99 -10.05
CA MET A 86 -5.67 -2.60 -8.96
C MET A 86 -6.96 -2.06 -9.50
N THR A 87 -8.03 -2.38 -8.79
CA THR A 87 -9.33 -1.72 -8.93
C THR A 87 -9.69 -1.06 -7.61
N GLY A 88 -10.22 0.15 -7.68
CA GLY A 88 -10.62 0.93 -6.52
C GLY A 88 -11.66 1.96 -6.92
N HIS A 89 -12.58 2.26 -6.01
CA HIS A 89 -13.60 3.27 -6.23
C HIS A 89 -13.28 4.46 -5.34
N LEU A 90 -13.13 5.64 -5.94
CA LEU A 90 -13.10 6.87 -5.16
C LEU A 90 -14.46 7.02 -4.48
N PRO A 91 -14.53 7.24 -3.15
CA PRO A 91 -15.79 7.54 -2.51
C PRO A 91 -16.41 8.76 -3.18
N ALA A 92 -17.64 8.62 -3.69
CA ALA A 92 -18.34 9.72 -4.33
C ALA A 92 -18.37 10.90 -3.35
N ARG A 93 -17.72 12.00 -3.70
CA ARG A 93 -17.83 13.25 -2.92
C ARG A 93 -19.32 13.56 -2.84
N ALA A 94 -19.87 13.59 -1.62
CA ALA A 94 -21.23 14.06 -1.41
C ALA A 94 -21.31 15.48 -1.99
N SER A 95 -22.01 15.62 -3.11
CA SER A 95 -22.30 16.93 -3.69
C SER A 95 -23.23 17.63 -2.70
N THR A 96 -22.68 18.52 -1.88
CA THR A 96 -23.50 19.46 -1.13
C THR A 96 -24.04 20.48 -2.14
N ALA A 97 -25.16 20.13 -2.77
CA ALA A 97 -25.98 21.06 -3.51
C ALA A 97 -26.47 22.12 -2.52
N THR A 98 -25.83 23.29 -2.54
CA THR A 98 -26.41 24.50 -1.95
C THR A 98 -27.36 25.04 -3.01
N ALA A 99 -28.65 24.75 -2.87
CA ALA A 99 -29.70 25.37 -3.68
C ALA A 99 -29.91 26.81 -3.18
N GLY A 100 -29.86 27.75 -4.11
CA GLY A 100 -30.37 29.11 -3.98
C GLY A 100 -31.54 29.31 -4.93
#